data_AF-A0A938QXY1-F1
#
_entry.id   AF-A0A938QXY1-F1
#
_cell.length_a   1.000
_cell.length_b   1.000
_cell.length_c   1.000
_cell.angle_alpha   90.00
_cell.angle_beta   90.00
_cell.angle_gamma   90.00
#
_symmetry.space_group_name_H-M   'P 1'
#
loop_
_entity.id
_entity.type
_entity.pdbx_description
1 polymer ?
#
loop_
_entity_poly.entity_id
_entity_poly.type
_entity_poly.pdbx_seq_one_letter_code
_entity_poly.pdbx_strand_id
1 'polypeptide(L)' 'MAESKTAEGKYLACCEVCGRWREVPCTPQWADRFFFYWQAEFTCCGRRQAALFAAEKEDDDIH' A
#
# COMPACT_ATOMS: atom_id res chain seq x y z
N MET A 1 1.07 -5.16 10.61
CA MET A 1 0.91 -4.87 9.16
C MET A 1 2.15 -4.12 8.76
N ALA A 2 2.77 -4.49 7.65
CA ALA A 2 4.01 -3.88 7.21
C ALA A 2 3.80 -2.39 6.90
N GLU A 3 4.81 -1.57 7.19
CA GLU A 3 4.82 -0.15 6.81
C GLU A 3 4.75 -0.03 5.29
N SER A 4 4.00 0.96 4.81
CA SER A 4 3.69 1.15 3.40
C SER A 4 3.90 2.62 3.00
N LYS A 5 4.37 2.85 1.77
CA LYS A 5 4.43 4.18 1.18
C LYS A 5 4.26 4.11 -0.34
N THR A 6 3.70 5.15 -0.91
CA THR A 6 3.64 5.35 -2.36
C THR A 6 4.75 6.30 -2.79
N ALA A 7 5.50 5.95 -3.84
CA ALA A 7 6.55 6.79 -4.40
C ALA A 7 6.59 6.64 -5.92
N GLU A 8 6.48 7.73 -6.67
CA GLU A 8 6.56 7.75 -8.14
C GLU A 8 5.58 6.76 -8.81
N GLY A 9 4.36 6.65 -8.28
CA GLY A 9 3.35 5.70 -8.78
C GLY A 9 3.59 4.23 -8.41
N LYS A 10 4.60 3.94 -7.59
CA LYS A 10 4.92 2.59 -7.10
C LYS A 10 4.45 2.43 -5.66
N TYR A 11 4.05 1.21 -5.33
CA TYR A 11 3.66 0.80 -3.99
C TYR A 11 4.84 0.10 -3.31
N LEU A 12 5.39 0.72 -2.28
CA LEU A 12 6.53 0.20 -1.54
C LEU A 12 6.07 -0.30 -0.17
N ALA A 13 6.48 -1.51 0.21
CA ALA A 13 6.29 -2.06 1.54
C ALA A 13 7.63 -2.34 2.22
N CYS A 14 7.71 -2.05 3.51
CA CYS A 14 8.88 -2.34 4.35
C CYS A 14 8.76 -3.74 4.95
N CYS A 15 9.78 -4.59 4.75
CA CYS A 15 9.79 -5.89 5.39
C CYS A 15 9.99 -5.77 6.91
N GLU A 16 9.05 -6.29 7.71
CA GLU A 16 9.11 -6.27 9.18
C GLU A 16 10.29 -7.08 9.78
N VAL A 17 11.00 -7.87 8.95
CA VAL A 17 12.15 -8.70 9.39
C VAL A 17 13.49 -8.04 9.07
N CYS A 18 13.69 -7.58 7.83
CA CYS A 18 14.96 -7.00 7.40
C CYS A 18 14.94 -5.47 7.26
N GLY A 19 13.81 -4.81 7.47
CA GLY A 19 13.65 -3.37 7.35
C GLY A 19 13.82 -2.82 5.93
N ARG A 20 13.85 -3.69 4.91
CA ARG A 20 14.09 -3.28 3.52
C ARG A 20 12.78 -2.94 2.81
N TRP A 21 12.73 -1.77 2.20
CA TRP A 21 11.66 -1.34 1.30
C TRP A 21 11.75 -2.09 -0.03
N ARG A 22 10.60 -2.56 -0.52
CA ARG A 22 10.47 -3.26 -1.80
C ARG A 22 9.19 -2.85 -2.50
N GLU A 23 9.25 -2.81 -3.81
CA GLU A 23 8.06 -2.67 -4.64
C GLU A 23 7.22 -3.94 -4.53
N VAL A 24 5.92 -3.76 -4.27
CA VAL A 24 4.97 -4.84 -4.11
C VAL A 24 3.75 -4.58 -4.99
N PRO A 25 3.21 -5.62 -5.66
CA PRO A 25 1.95 -5.47 -6.38
C PRO A 25 0.82 -5.31 -5.36
N CYS A 26 0.04 -4.24 -5.47
CA CYS A 26 -1.16 -4.05 -4.66
C CYS A 26 -2.42 -4.34 -5.47
N THR A 27 -3.44 -4.84 -4.80
CA THR A 27 -4.77 -5.08 -5.35
C THR A 27 -5.77 -4.18 -4.64
N PRO A 28 -6.71 -3.54 -5.37
CA PRO A 28 -7.78 -2.76 -4.76
C PRO A 28 -8.62 -3.69 -3.89
N GLN A 29 -8.82 -3.32 -2.63
CA GLN A 29 -9.56 -4.15 -1.67
C GLN A 29 -10.97 -3.60 -1.48
N TRP A 30 -11.08 -2.31 -1.16
CA TRP A 30 -12.36 -1.61 -1.02
C TRP A 30 -12.15 -0.10 -1.13
N ALA A 31 -13.25 0.64 -1.24
CA ALA A 31 -13.25 2.09 -1.24
C ALA A 31 -14.40 2.59 -0.38
N ASP A 32 -14.15 3.66 0.36
CA ASP A 32 -15.16 4.45 1.06
C ASP A 32 -15.48 5.72 0.25
N ARG A 33 -16.40 6.54 0.74
CA ARG A 33 -16.68 7.89 0.25
C ARG A 33 -15.42 8.74 0.11
N PHE A 34 -14.45 8.64 1.02
CA PHE A 34 -13.26 9.52 1.03
C PHE A 34 -11.95 8.83 0.61
N PHE A 35 -11.85 7.51 0.76
CA PHE A 35 -10.59 6.80 0.57
C PHE A 35 -10.71 5.60 -0.36
N PHE A 36 -9.66 5.33 -1.11
CA PHE A 36 -9.42 4.05 -1.75
C PHE A 36 -8.41 3.26 -0.93
N TYR A 37 -8.70 1.99 -0.69
CA TYR A 37 -7.83 1.08 0.04
C TYR A 37 -7.32 -0.02 -0.88
N TRP A 38 -6.00 -0.16 -0.94
CA TRP A 38 -5.32 -1.25 -1.63
C TRP A 38 -4.56 -2.09 -0.62
N GLN A 39 -4.52 -3.40 -0.86
CA GLN A 39 -3.73 -4.33 -0.08
C GLN A 39 -2.68 -4.98 -0.97
N ALA A 40 -1.44 -5.07 -0.50
CA ALA A 40 -0.41 -5.90 -1.11
C ALA A 40 -0.05 -7.05 -0.18
N GLU A 41 0.00 -8.25 -0.73
CA GLU A 41 0.58 -9.41 -0.05
C GLU A 41 1.94 -9.71 -0.67
N PHE A 42 2.97 -9.86 0.17
CA PHE A 42 4.32 -10.13 -0.29
C PHE A 42 5.04 -11.08 0.65
N THR A 43 6.04 -11.78 0.13
CA THR A 43 6.89 -12.67 0.93
C THR A 43 8.30 -12.10 0.98
N CYS A 44 8.81 -11.86 2.18
CA CYS A 44 10.18 -11.42 2.40
C CYS A 44 10.78 -12.15 3.61
N CYS A 45 12.06 -12.52 3.53
CA CYS A 45 12.75 -13.29 4.58
C CYS A 45 12.03 -14.59 4.99
N GLY A 46 11.33 -15.23 4.03
CA GLY A 46 10.55 -16.45 4.29
C GLY A 46 9.24 -16.23 5.05
N ARG A 47 8.83 -14.98 5.30
CA ARG A 47 7.55 -14.64 5.93
C ARG A 47 6.61 -13.98 4.94
N ARG A 48 5.35 -14.43 4.92
CA ARG A 48 4.26 -13.75 4.23
C ARG A 48 3.83 -12.56 5.07
N GLN A 49 3.75 -11.40 4.44
CA GLN A 49 3.42 -10.12 5.04
C GLN A 49 2.37 -9.43 4.17
N ALA A 50 1.63 -8.51 4.78
CA ALA A 50 0.67 -7.69 4.08
C ALA A 50 0.90 -6.22 4.43
N ALA A 51 0.74 -5.36 3.43
CA ALA A 51 0.79 -3.92 3.53
C ALA A 51 -0.54 -3.33 3.04
N LEU A 52 -1.05 -2.33 3.76
CA LEU A 52 -2.25 -1.59 3.39
C LEU A 52 -1.83 -0.21 2.89
N PHE A 53 -2.40 0.22 1.77
CA PHE A 53 -2.22 1.52 1.19
C PHE A 53 -3.57 2.22 1.17
N ALA A 54 -3.59 3.47 1.60
CA ALA A 54 -4.77 4.32 1.49
C ALA A 54 -4.37 5.54 0.68
N ALA A 55 -5.19 5.90 -0.30
CA ALA A 55 -5.11 7.19 -0.98
C ALA A 55 -6.46 7.88 -0.81
N GLU A 56 -6.39 9.16 -0.47
CA GLU A 56 -7.56 10.02 -0.46
C GLU A 56 -8.05 10.16 -1.90
N LYS A 57 -9.37 10.15 -2.07
CA LYS A 57 -9.98 10.61 -3.31
C LYS A 57 -9.71 12.10 -3.36
N GLU A 58 -8.92 12.56 -4.33
CA GLU A 58 -8.95 13.99 -4.65
C GLU A 58 -10.41 14.31 -5.01
N ASP A 59 -11.12 14.96 -4.08
CA ASP A 59 -12.32 15.72 -4.38
C ASP A 59 -11.83 16.79 -5.36
N ASP A 60 -12.08 16.55 -6.65
CA ASP A 60 -11.97 17.55 -7.69
C ASP A 60 -12.98 18.66 -7.33
N ASP A 61 -12.54 19.59 -6.48
CA ASP A 61 -13.26 20.80 -6.10
C ASP A 61 -13.32 21.70 -7.33
N ILE A 62 -14.21 21.36 -8.25
CA ILE A 62 -14.75 22.31 -9.22
C ILE A 62 -15.94 22.98 -8.53
N HIS A 63 -15.66 24.11 -7.89
CA HIS A 63 -16.65 25.14 -7.56
C HIS A 63 -16.32 26.44 -8.29
#